data_AF-A0A7C1Y576-F1
#
_entry.id   AF-A0A7C1Y576-F1
#
_cell.length_a   1.000
_cell.length_b   1.000
_cell.length_c   1.000
_cell.angle_alpha   90.00
_cell.angle_beta   90.00
_cell.angle_gamma   90.00
#
_symmetry.space_group_name_H-M   'P 1'
#
loop_
_entity.id
_entity.type
_entity.pdbx_description
1 polymer ?
#
loop_
_entity_poly.entity_id
_entity_poly.type
_entity_poly.pdbx_seq_one_letter_code
_entity_poly.pdbx_strand_id
1 'polypeptide(L)'
;FLKYAHGFIVFPGGYGTMDEFFESLVLIQTLKQASFPVVLIGSEYWAGLLEWMQQKMLRQYKHISPEDLDVFTVVDKPEEAVKIMVDFREARGKGGIHLPSGMRKNNIQ
;
A
#
# COMPACT_ATOMS: atom_id res chain seq x y z
N PHE A 1 -5.60 9.62 -12.01
CA PHE A 1 -6.63 9.67 -10.94
C PHE A 1 -6.07 10.13 -9.58
N LEU A 2 -4.77 9.94 -9.31
CA LEU A 2 -4.14 10.19 -8.00
C LEU A 2 -4.07 11.64 -7.49
N LYS A 3 -4.18 12.65 -8.35
CA LYS A 3 -3.93 14.07 -8.00
C LYS A 3 -4.77 14.60 -6.82
N TYR A 4 -5.98 14.08 -6.64
CA TYR A 4 -6.92 14.53 -5.61
C TYR A 4 -7.34 13.41 -4.64
N ALA A 5 -6.69 12.25 -4.74
CA ALA A 5 -7.01 11.11 -3.90
C ALA A 5 -6.32 11.26 -2.53
N HIS A 6 -7.03 10.86 -1.48
CA HIS A 6 -6.51 10.84 -0.10
C HIS A 6 -6.17 9.41 0.37
N GLY A 7 -6.43 8.42 -0.48
CA GLY A 7 -6.24 6.99 -0.24
C GLY A 7 -6.92 6.16 -1.34
N PHE A 8 -6.62 4.86 -1.39
CA PHE A 8 -7.19 3.90 -2.34
C PHE A 8 -7.80 2.70 -1.64
N ILE A 9 -9.01 2.36 -2.05
CA ILE A 9 -9.63 1.07 -1.73
C ILE A 9 -9.79 0.32 -3.05
N VAL A 10 -9.13 -0.82 -3.16
CA VAL A 10 -9.07 -1.63 -4.37
C VAL A 10 -9.85 -2.92 -4.12
N PHE A 11 -10.94 -3.08 -4.84
CA PHE A 11 -11.76 -4.30 -4.82
C PHE A 11 -11.24 -5.31 -5.85
N PRO A 12 -11.64 -6.59 -5.77
CA PRO A 12 -11.35 -7.59 -6.78
C PRO A 12 -11.77 -7.12 -8.18
N GLY A 13 -10.92 -7.36 -9.19
CA GLY A 13 -11.15 -6.81 -10.52
C GLY A 13 -10.38 -7.50 -11.64
N GLY A 14 -10.14 -6.77 -12.73
CA GLY A 14 -9.43 -7.25 -13.92
C GLY A 14 -8.19 -6.42 -14.23
N TYR A 15 -7.83 -6.33 -15.51
CA TYR A 15 -6.64 -5.60 -15.94
C TYR A 15 -6.63 -4.13 -15.54
N GLY A 16 -7.75 -3.42 -15.69
CA GLY A 16 -7.82 -2.01 -15.27
C GLY A 16 -7.57 -1.84 -13.77
N THR A 17 -8.10 -2.73 -12.94
CA THR A 17 -7.86 -2.72 -11.49
C THR A 17 -6.39 -2.99 -11.15
N MET A 18 -5.74 -3.92 -11.88
CA MET A 18 -4.32 -4.18 -11.70
C MET A 18 -3.45 -3.00 -12.13
N ASP A 19 -3.78 -2.37 -13.25
CA ASP A 19 -3.09 -1.19 -13.74
C ASP A 19 -3.07 -0.09 -12.67
N GLU A 20 -4.25 0.26 -12.14
CA GLU A 20 -4.37 1.27 -11.09
C GLU A 20 -3.67 0.86 -9.78
N PHE A 21 -3.74 -0.43 -9.41
CA PHE A 21 -3.04 -0.95 -8.23
C PHE A 21 -1.52 -0.81 -8.38
N PHE A 22 -0.93 -1.30 -9.46
CA PHE A 22 0.51 -1.22 -9.68
C PHE A 22 0.99 0.22 -9.89
N GLU A 23 0.21 1.08 -10.56
CA GLU A 23 0.54 2.51 -10.66
C GLU A 23 0.64 3.14 -9.25
N SER A 24 -0.28 2.79 -8.34
CA SER A 24 -0.23 3.28 -6.95
C SER A 24 1.05 2.85 -6.22
N LEU A 25 1.51 1.60 -6.42
CA LEU A 25 2.75 1.09 -5.82
C LEU A 25 3.96 1.86 -6.33
N VAL A 26 4.05 2.06 -7.66
CA VAL A 26 5.17 2.77 -8.31
C VAL A 26 5.26 4.23 -7.85
N LEU A 27 4.11 4.89 -7.67
CA LEU A 27 4.08 6.29 -7.24
C LEU A 27 4.47 6.46 -5.76
N ILE A 28 4.09 5.51 -4.90
CA ILE A 28 4.54 5.49 -3.50
C ILE A 28 6.04 5.21 -3.43
N GLN A 29 6.51 4.21 -4.17
CA GLN A 29 7.92 3.78 -4.19
C GLN A 29 8.87 4.90 -4.64
N THR A 30 8.47 5.68 -5.66
CA THR A 30 9.31 6.76 -6.21
C THR A 30 9.24 8.08 -5.42
N LEU A 31 8.54 8.11 -4.28
CA LEU A 31 8.38 9.27 -3.40
C LEU A 31 7.81 10.53 -4.07
N LYS A 32 7.26 10.42 -5.29
CA LYS A 32 6.74 11.58 -6.04
C LYS A 32 5.39 12.07 -5.51
N GLN A 33 4.69 11.27 -4.72
CA GLN A 33 3.41 11.62 -4.15
C GLN A 33 3.32 11.21 -2.68
N ALA A 34 2.78 12.11 -1.86
CA ALA A 34 2.68 11.99 -0.41
C ALA A 34 2.19 10.61 0.03
N SER A 35 2.75 10.03 1.10
CA SER A 35 2.26 8.79 1.71
C SER A 35 0.73 8.82 1.78
N PHE A 36 0.01 7.88 1.19
CA PHE A 36 -1.45 7.73 1.31
C PHE A 36 -1.77 6.23 1.42
N PRO A 37 -2.85 5.85 2.12
CA PRO A 37 -3.15 4.45 2.38
C PRO A 37 -3.67 3.77 1.12
N VAL A 38 -3.17 2.56 0.84
CA VAL A 38 -3.70 1.64 -0.16
C VAL A 38 -4.27 0.43 0.56
N VAL A 39 -5.55 0.13 0.34
CA VAL A 39 -6.25 -0.97 0.99
C VAL A 39 -6.84 -1.90 -0.07
N LEU A 40 -6.53 -3.17 0.00
CA LEU A 40 -7.07 -4.23 -0.83
C LEU A 40 -8.22 -4.91 -0.08
N ILE A 41 -9.40 -5.04 -0.70
CA ILE A 41 -10.52 -5.79 -0.12
C ILE A 41 -10.59 -7.20 -0.73
N GLY A 42 -10.78 -8.21 0.12
CA GLY A 42 -11.04 -9.60 -0.27
C GLY A 42 -9.75 -10.41 -0.39
N SER A 43 -9.21 -10.84 0.76
CA SER A 43 -7.92 -11.53 0.89
C SER A 43 -7.78 -12.75 -0.03
N GLU A 44 -8.85 -13.53 -0.20
CA GLU A 44 -8.86 -14.71 -1.08
C GLU A 44 -8.46 -14.38 -2.52
N TYR A 45 -8.99 -13.27 -3.07
CA TYR A 45 -8.71 -12.86 -4.43
C TYR A 45 -7.24 -12.42 -4.62
N TRP A 46 -6.68 -11.73 -3.62
CA TRP A 46 -5.33 -11.15 -3.71
C TRP A 46 -4.21 -12.16 -3.36
N ALA A 47 -4.53 -13.23 -2.63
CA ALA A 47 -3.55 -14.15 -2.06
C ALA A 47 -2.52 -14.66 -3.10
N GLY A 48 -2.97 -15.12 -4.26
CA GLY A 48 -2.07 -15.64 -5.29
C GLY A 48 -1.11 -14.60 -5.88
N LEU A 49 -1.57 -13.35 -6.04
CA LEU A 49 -0.72 -12.27 -6.53
C LEU A 49 0.31 -11.88 -5.48
N LEU A 50 -0.10 -11.73 -4.23
CA LEU A 50 0.77 -11.32 -3.13
C LEU A 50 1.84 -12.38 -2.83
N GLU A 51 1.46 -13.65 -2.89
CA GLU A 51 2.41 -14.75 -2.80
C GLU A 51 3.43 -14.69 -3.95
N TRP A 52 2.98 -14.47 -5.19
CA TRP A 52 3.88 -14.32 -6.33
C TRP A 52 4.84 -13.14 -6.17
N MET A 53 4.35 -11.98 -5.73
CA MET A 53 5.20 -10.81 -5.44
C MET A 53 6.26 -11.13 -4.39
N GLN A 54 5.86 -11.79 -3.30
CA GLN A 54 6.79 -12.17 -2.23
C GLN A 54 7.82 -13.22 -2.69
N GLN A 55 7.40 -14.27 -3.39
CA GLN A 55 8.29 -15.37 -3.77
C GLN A 55 9.16 -15.02 -4.96
N LYS A 56 8.59 -14.37 -5.99
CA LYS A 56 9.28 -14.07 -7.24
C LYS A 56 9.94 -12.71 -7.19
N MET A 57 9.17 -11.64 -7.03
CA MET A 57 9.74 -10.28 -7.11
C MET A 57 10.71 -10.01 -5.97
N LEU A 58 10.35 -10.34 -4.73
CA LEU A 58 11.17 -10.07 -3.56
C LEU A 58 12.28 -11.12 -3.36
N ARG A 59 11.91 -12.39 -3.11
CA ARG A 59 12.89 -13.41 -2.68
C ARG A 59 13.80 -13.89 -3.81
N GLN A 60 13.21 -14.30 -4.95
CA GLN A 60 13.96 -14.93 -6.02
C GLN A 60 14.75 -13.93 -6.86
N TYR A 61 14.09 -12.89 -7.37
CA TYR A 61 14.68 -11.96 -8.34
C TYR A 61 15.15 -10.63 -7.74
N LYS A 62 14.75 -10.30 -6.49
CA LYS A 62 15.15 -9.08 -5.77
C LYS A 62 14.87 -7.80 -6.58
N HIS A 63 13.71 -7.73 -7.22
CA HIS A 63 13.24 -6.57 -7.98
C HIS A 63 12.52 -5.54 -7.11
N ILE A 64 12.13 -5.93 -5.90
CA ILE A 64 11.55 -5.06 -4.88
C ILE A 64 12.27 -5.29 -3.55
N SER A 65 12.18 -4.31 -2.66
CA SER A 65 12.66 -4.39 -1.28
C SER A 65 11.54 -4.89 -0.36
N PRO A 66 11.85 -5.42 0.83
CA PRO A 66 10.83 -5.85 1.80
C PRO A 66 9.79 -4.76 2.08
N GLU A 67 10.22 -3.50 2.18
CA GLU A 67 9.38 -2.34 2.51
C GLU A 67 8.38 -1.99 1.40
N ASP A 68 8.62 -2.43 0.16
CA ASP A 68 7.69 -2.21 -0.96
C ASP A 68 6.40 -3.03 -0.78
N LEU A 69 6.40 -4.08 0.06
CA LEU A 69 5.19 -4.84 0.40
C LEU A 69 4.41 -4.22 1.58
N ASP A 70 4.99 -3.25 2.28
CA ASP A 70 4.34 -2.58 3.42
C ASP A 70 3.44 -1.40 2.98
N VAL A 71 3.41 -1.09 1.67
CA VAL A 71 2.71 0.08 1.13
C VAL A 71 1.20 -0.09 1.01
N PHE A 72 0.69 -1.33 1.14
CA PHE A 72 -0.73 -1.64 1.11
C PHE A 72 -1.14 -2.56 2.27
N THR A 73 -2.44 -2.59 2.58
CA THR A 73 -3.01 -3.48 3.60
C THR A 73 -4.17 -4.26 3.01
N VAL A 74 -4.29 -5.54 3.35
CA VAL A 74 -5.40 -6.40 2.92
C VAL A 74 -6.40 -6.52 4.06
N VAL A 75 -7.69 -6.34 3.76
CA VAL A 75 -8.80 -6.50 4.70
C VAL A 75 -9.95 -7.24 4.02
N ASP A 76 -10.84 -7.84 4.81
CA ASP A 76 -12.03 -8.52 4.25
C ASP A 76 -13.31 -7.73 4.47
N LYS A 77 -13.27 -6.71 5.34
CA LYS A 77 -14.44 -5.94 5.72
C LYS A 77 -14.30 -4.46 5.31
N PRO A 78 -15.32 -3.87 4.66
CA PRO A 78 -15.31 -2.45 4.31
C PRO A 78 -15.07 -1.52 5.51
N GLU A 79 -15.55 -1.89 6.70
CA GLU A 79 -15.39 -1.11 7.92
C GLU A 79 -13.92 -0.97 8.32
N GLU A 80 -13.11 -2.02 8.11
CA GLU A 80 -11.67 -2.00 8.37
C GLU A 80 -10.95 -1.08 7.38
N ALA A 81 -11.33 -1.13 6.09
CA ALA A 81 -10.78 -0.22 5.09
C ALA A 81 -11.09 1.25 5.42
N VAL A 82 -12.34 1.55 5.78
CA VAL A 82 -12.75 2.90 6.19
C VAL A 82 -11.98 3.35 7.43
N LYS A 83 -11.81 2.46 8.42
CA LYS A 83 -11.04 2.76 9.62
C LYS A 83 -9.61 3.16 9.29
N ILE A 84 -8.93 2.40 8.43
CA ILE A 84 -7.55 2.72 7.97
C ILE A 84 -7.50 4.10 7.31
N MET A 85 -8.47 4.43 6.45
CA MET A 85 -8.55 5.73 5.78
C MET A 85 -8.71 6.90 6.77
N VAL A 86 -9.59 6.73 7.76
CA VAL A 86 -9.87 7.75 8.78
C VAL A 86 -8.67 7.91 9.71
N ASP A 87 -8.14 6.82 10.26
CA ASP A 87 -6.97 6.82 11.14
C ASP A 87 -5.78 7.52 10.47
N PHE A 88 -5.54 7.21 9.19
CA PHE A 88 -4.47 7.81 8.42
C PHE A 88 -4.65 9.33 8.25
N ARG A 89 -5.87 9.77 7.94
CA ARG A 89 -6.20 11.20 7.84
C ARG A 89 -6.01 11.92 9.17
N GLU A 90 -6.48 11.33 10.27
CA GLU A 90 -6.38 11.93 11.60
C GLU A 90 -4.94 12.00 12.10
N ALA A 91 -4.13 10.97 11.84
CA ALA A 91 -2.71 10.96 12.17
C ALA A 91 -1.93 12.04 11.40
N ARG A 92 -2.36 12.44 10.20
CA ARG A 92 -1.82 13.61 9.49
C ARG A 92 -2.37 14.95 9.97
N GLY A 93 -3.50 14.97 10.68
CA GLY A 93 -4.11 16.17 11.27
C GLY A 93 -3.50 16.60 12.62
N LYS A 94 -2.77 15.71 13.31
CA LYS A 94 -2.05 15.99 14.55
C LYS A 94 -0.60 15.51 14.46
N GLY A 95 0.20 16.13 13.59
CA GLY A 95 1.66 15.99 13.56
C GLY A 95 2.20 14.57 13.28
N GLY A 96 2.67 14.37 12.05
CA GLY A 96 3.69 13.35 11.69
C GLY A 96 3.42 11.92 12.16
N ILE A 97 2.85 11.10 11.28
CA ILE A 97 2.51 9.70 11.56
C ILE A 97 3.74 8.88 12.01
N HIS A 98 3.52 8.05 13.03
CA HIS A 98 4.33 6.86 13.31
C HIS A 98 4.28 5.89 12.11
N LEU A 99 5.44 5.61 11.54
CA LEU A 99 5.60 4.76 10.36
C LEU A 99 5.17 3.31 10.64
N PRO A 100 4.67 2.56 9.63
CA PRO A 100 4.43 1.12 9.76
C PRO A 100 5.71 0.39 10.17
N SER A 101 5.55 -0.75 10.85
CA SER A 101 6.62 -1.64 11.35
C SER A 101 7.44 -2.25 10.21
N GLY A 102 8.25 -1.43 9.53
CA GLY A 102 9.06 -1.77 8.35
C GLY A 102 9.91 -0.60 7.86
N MET A 103 9.42 0.64 7.98
CA MET A 103 10.18 1.85 7.66
C MET A 103 11.01 2.33 8.88
N ARG A 104 12.21 1.77 9.08
CA ARG A 104 13.16 2.27 10.10
C ARG A 104 13.86 3.54 9.61
N LYS A 105 13.87 4.57 10.47
CA LYS A 105 14.71 5.77 10.31
C LYS A 105 16.18 5.37 10.31
N ASN A 106 16.86 5.47 9.17
CA ASN A 106 18.31 5.62 9.17
C ASN A 106 18.61 7.01 9.74
N ASN A 107 19.04 7.04 11.00
CA ASN A 107 19.67 8.21 11.60
C ASN A 107 20.99 8.44 10.86
N ILE A 108 21.00 9.36 9.91
CA ILE A 108 22.24 9.95 9.40
C ILE A 108 22.59 11.07 10.38
N GLN A 109 23.61 10.81 11.22
CA GLN A 109 24.46 11.86 11.77
C GLN A 109 25.41 12.35 10.68
#